data_AF-A0A973U0D8-F1
#
_entry.id   AF-A0A973U0D8-F1
#
_cell.length_a   1.000
_cell.length_b   1.000
_cell.length_c   1.000
_cell.angle_alpha   90.00
_cell.angle_beta   90.00
_cell.angle_gamma   90.00
#
_symmetry.space_group_name_H-M   'P 1'
#
loop_
_entity.id
_entity.type
_entity.pdbx_description
1 polymer ?
#
loop_
_entity_poly.entity_id
_entity_poly.type
_entity_poly.pdbx_seq_one_letter_code
_entity_poly.pdbx_strand_id
1 'polypeptide(L)' 'MSDDRTDMDDPNVLAGEYALGLLSGEELRRARGLLRSDPAFRAATERWSGRFAIFLQDVADVDPPP' A
#
# COMPACT_ATOMS: atom_id res chain seq x y z
N MET A 1 4.74 14.56 22.50
CA MET A 1 4.81 14.31 21.05
C MET A 1 5.27 12.88 20.91
N SER A 2 4.35 11.97 20.63
CA SER A 2 4.68 10.56 20.38
C SER A 2 5.64 10.50 19.20
N ASP A 3 6.60 9.60 19.29
CA ASP A 3 7.70 9.46 18.33
C ASP A 3 7.16 8.97 16.98
N ASP A 4 6.81 9.92 16.10
CA ASP A 4 6.27 9.74 14.73
C ASP A 4 7.05 8.72 13.89
N ARG A 5 8.33 8.50 14.23
CA ARG A 5 9.21 7.53 13.59
C ARG A 5 8.88 6.07 13.93
N THR A 6 8.22 5.80 15.07
CA THR A 6 7.83 4.44 15.47
C THR A 6 6.67 3.91 14.62
N ASP A 7 5.81 4.81 14.12
CA ASP A 7 4.68 4.44 13.28
C ASP A 7 5.10 4.11 11.83
N MET A 8 6.21 4.67 11.33
CA MET A 8 6.72 4.39 9.98
C MET A 8 7.22 2.95 9.78
N ASP A 9 7.67 2.28 10.84
CA ASP A 9 8.09 0.87 10.80
C ASP A 9 6.91 -0.12 11.01
N ASP A 10 5.68 0.38 11.22
CA ASP A 10 4.49 -0.45 11.33
C ASP A 10 4.21 -1.16 10.00
N PRO A 11 4.16 -2.51 9.98
CA PRO A 11 3.78 -3.28 8.80
C PRO A 11 2.46 -2.82 8.16
N ASN A 12 1.53 -2.27 8.94
CA ASN A 12 0.28 -1.72 8.45
C ASN A 12 0.45 -0.40 7.67
N VAL A 13 1.40 0.46 8.06
CA VAL A 13 1.76 1.69 7.31
C VAL A 13 2.44 1.30 5.99
N LEU A 14 3.43 0.40 6.06
CA LEU A 14 4.11 -0.11 4.87
C LEU A 14 3.15 -0.77 3.86
N ALA A 15 2.14 -1.50 4.35
CA ALA A 15 1.09 -2.08 3.50
C ALA A 15 0.23 -1.03 2.80
N GLY A 16 -0.04 0.11 3.45
CA GLY A 16 -0.77 1.23 2.88
C GLY A 16 0.03 1.95 1.79
N GLU A 17 1.31 2.23 2.04
CA GLU A 17 2.22 2.84 1.06
C GLU A 17 2.44 1.93 -0.15
N TYR A 18 2.54 0.61 0.07
CA TYR A 18 2.58 -0.36 -1.01
C TYR A 18 1.30 -0.30 -1.85
N ALA A 19 0.12 -0.27 -1.22
CA ALA A 19 -1.18 -0.22 -1.92
C ALA A 19 -1.33 1.04 -2.79
N LEU A 20 -0.70 2.15 -2.40
CA LEU A 20 -0.67 3.41 -3.18
C LEU A 20 0.46 3.47 -4.21
N GLY A 21 1.36 2.48 -4.24
CA GLY A 21 2.51 2.47 -5.16
C GLY A 21 3.60 3.48 -4.83
N LEU A 22 3.71 3.92 -3.57
CA LEU A 22 4.66 4.96 -3.13
C LEU A 22 6.05 4.41 -2.81
N LEU A 23 6.17 3.11 -2.58
CA LEU A 23 7.42 2.47 -2.18
C LEU A 23 8.43 2.39 -3.32
N SER A 24 9.70 2.54 -2.98
CA SER A 24 10.82 2.38 -3.92
C SER A 24 11.98 1.60 -3.29
N GLY A 25 13.01 1.30 -4.09
CA GLY A 25 14.27 0.72 -3.60
C GLY A 25 14.12 -0.54 -2.73
N GLU A 26 14.64 -0.45 -1.51
CA GLU A 26 14.66 -1.53 -0.52
C GLU A 26 13.27 -1.80 0.09
N GLU A 27 12.51 -0.76 0.38
CA GLU A 27 11.17 -0.88 0.98
C GLU A 27 10.23 -1.64 0.05
N LEU A 28 10.27 -1.34 -1.26
CA LEU A 28 9.50 -2.07 -2.25
C LEU A 28 9.94 -3.55 -2.37
N ARG A 29 11.24 -3.84 -2.19
CA ARG A 29 11.75 -5.22 -2.13
C ARG A 29 11.23 -5.95 -0.89
N ARG A 30 11.25 -5.30 0.27
CA ARG A 30 10.72 -5.81 1.55
C ARG A 30 9.23 -6.11 1.43
N ALA A 31 8.42 -5.15 0.99
CA ALA A 31 6.98 -5.31 0.83
C ALA A 31 6.61 -6.46 -0.13
N ARG A 32 7.33 -6.61 -1.26
CA ARG A 32 7.15 -7.77 -2.15
C ARG A 32 7.53 -9.10 -1.50
N GLY A 33 8.53 -9.12 -0.63
CA GLY A 33 8.88 -10.29 0.18
C GLY A 33 7.73 -10.67 1.10
N LEU A 34 7.25 -9.70 1.88
CA LEU A 34 6.13 -9.88 2.81
C LEU A 34 4.86 -10.33 2.10
N LEU A 35 4.52 -9.78 0.93
CA LEU A 35 3.37 -10.25 0.15
C LEU A 35 3.45 -11.73 -0.24
N ARG A 36 4.65 -12.30 -0.40
CA ARG A 36 4.78 -13.73 -0.71
C ARG A 36 4.75 -14.62 0.52
N SER A 37 5.24 -14.15 1.66
CA SER A 37 5.49 -14.98 2.84
C SER A 37 4.54 -14.73 4.02
N ASP A 38 3.87 -13.57 4.07
CA ASP A 38 3.09 -13.11 5.22
C ASP A 38 1.61 -12.90 4.84
N PRO A 39 0.72 -13.82 5.26
CA PRO A 39 -0.72 -13.68 5.05
C PRO A 39 -1.34 -12.44 5.71
N ALA A 40 -0.84 -11.99 6.85
CA ALA A 40 -1.37 -10.82 7.54
C ALA A 40 -1.02 -9.53 6.77
N PHE A 41 0.20 -9.44 6.24
CA PHE A 41 0.60 -8.33 5.38
C PHE A 41 -0.27 -8.27 4.11
N ARG A 42 -0.53 -9.41 3.46
CA ARG A 42 -1.47 -9.46 2.31
C ARG A 42 -2.85 -8.95 2.67
N ALA A 43 -3.41 -9.41 3.79
CA ALA A 43 -4.72 -8.96 4.25
C ALA A 43 -4.75 -7.45 4.56
N ALA A 44 -3.66 -6.90 5.11
CA ALA A 44 -3.52 -5.47 5.33
C ALA A 44 -3.49 -4.69 4.01
N THR A 45 -2.73 -5.15 3.01
CA THR A 45 -2.70 -4.54 1.67
C THR A 45 -4.08 -4.57 1.01
N GLU A 46 -4.79 -5.70 1.04
CA GLU A 46 -6.15 -5.83 0.50
C GLU A 46 -7.14 -4.87 1.16
N ARG A 47 -7.06 -4.73 2.49
CA ARG A 47 -7.88 -3.76 3.24
C ARG A 47 -7.60 -2.32 2.80
N TRP A 48 -6.33 -1.96 2.60
CA TRP A 48 -5.96 -0.63 2.13
C TRP A 48 -6.44 -0.39 0.69
N SER A 49 -6.24 -1.35 -0.21
CA SER A 49 -6.75 -1.27 -1.58
C SER A 49 -8.28 -1.06 -1.61
N GLY A 50 -9.03 -1.80 -0.79
CA GLY A 50 -10.49 -1.61 -0.68
C GLY A 50 -10.88 -0.24 -0.12
N ARG A 51 -10.11 0.30 0.84
CA ARG A 51 -10.34 1.64 1.39
C ARG A 51 -10.12 2.73 0.34
N PHE A 52 -9.11 2.58 -0.52
CA PHE A 52 -8.82 3.55 -1.58
C PHE A 52 -9.74 3.40 -2.80
N ALA A 53 -10.26 2.20 -3.06
CA ALA A 53 -11.17 1.94 -4.17
C ALA A 53 -12.41 2.86 -4.16
N ILE A 54 -12.88 3.28 -2.98
CA ILE A 54 -14.01 4.23 -2.85
C ILE A 54 -13.68 5.58 -3.52
N PHE A 55 -12.44 6.05 -3.41
CA PHE A 55 -12.04 7.33 -4.00
C PHE A 55 -11.97 7.29 -5.52
N LEU A 56 -11.85 6.09 -6.11
CA LEU A 56 -11.81 5.91 -7.56
C LEU A 56 -13.20 5.81 -8.20
N GLN A 57 -14.28 5.74 -7.41
CA GLN A 57 -15.64 5.54 -7.93
C GLN A 57 -16.13 6.69 -8.82
N ASP A 58 -15.68 7.92 -8.54
CA ASP A 58 -16.08 9.12 -9.27
C ASP A 58 -15.04 9.55 -10.32
N VAL A 59 -13.97 8.78 -10.50
CA VAL A 59 -12.94 9.06 -11.50
C VAL A 59 -13.37 8.43 -12.82
N ALA A 60 -13.64 9.28 -13.82
CA ALA A 60 -13.94 8.81 -15.17
C ALA A 60 -12.73 8.10 -15.77
N ASP A 61 -12.96 6.94 -16.39
CA ASP A 61 -11.92 6.24 -17.14
C ASP A 61 -11.50 7.08 -18.37
N VAL A 62 -10.22 7.06 -18.69
CA VAL A 62 -9.66 7.79 -19.83
C VAL A 62 -8.96 6.80 -20.73
N ASP A 63 -9.47 6.66 -21.96
CA ASP A 63 -8.85 5.79 -22.95
C ASP A 63 -7.42 6.26 -23.26
N PRO A 64 -6.45 5.33 -23.38
CA PRO A 64 -5.10 5.68 -23.81
C PRO A 64 -5.09 6.22 -25.25
N PRO A 65 -4.13 7.08 -25.61
CA PRO A 65 -3.96 7.52 -27.00
C PRO A 65 -3.58 6.33 -27.92
N PRO A 66 -3.90 6.41 -29.23
CA PRO A 66 -3.62 5.37 -30.21
C PRO A 66 -2.12 5.15 -30.48
#